data_AF-A0A830CW15-F1
#
_entry.id   AF-A0A830CW15-F1
#
_cell.length_a   1.000
_cell.length_b   1.000
_cell.length_c   1.000
_cell.angle_alpha   90.00
_cell.angle_beta   90.00
_cell.angle_gamma   90.00
#
_symmetry.space_group_name_H-M   'P 1'
#
loop_
_entity.id
_entity.type
_entity.pdbx_description
1 polymer ?
#
loop_
_entity_poly.entity_id
_entity_poly.type
_entity_poly.pdbx_seq_one_letter_code
_entity_poly.pdbx_strand_id
1 'polypeptide(L)'
;ISVGQGSTNITVNQLTCGPGHGISLEVSERYQNEMDVHGLIVKNCTLIGTTNGIRIKTWPNSSPSEASGMLFKDIIMQNVKNPIVIDQNYGSSSSKVC
;
A
#
# COMPACT_ATOMS: atom_id res chain seq x y z
N ILE A 1 4.30 3.47 -7.50
CA ILE A 1 2.90 3.98 -7.53
C ILE A 1 2.48 4.25 -6.10
N SER A 2 1.79 5.36 -5.83
CA SER A 2 1.20 5.63 -4.52
C SER A 2 -0.31 5.87 -4.67
N VAL A 3 -1.10 5.15 -3.89
CA VAL A 3 -2.55 5.32 -3.77
C VAL A 3 -2.82 5.99 -2.42
N GLY A 4 -3.55 7.10 -2.43
CA GLY A 4 -3.88 7.88 -1.22
C GLY A 4 -5.37 7.89 -0.91
N GLN A 5 -5.73 8.53 0.20
CA GLN A 5 -7.11 8.69 0.67
C GLN A 5 -8.10 9.13 -0.42
N GLY A 6 -9.34 8.61 -0.35
CA GLY A 6 -10.42 8.90 -1.31
C GLY A 6 -10.26 8.25 -2.69
N SER A 7 -9.21 7.46 -2.90
CA SER A 7 -9.07 6.68 -4.13
C SER A 7 -10.07 5.53 -4.14
N THR A 8 -10.87 5.42 -5.20
CA THR A 8 -11.91 4.39 -5.31
C THR A 8 -11.83 3.69 -6.67
N ASN A 9 -12.05 2.37 -6.69
CA ASN A 9 -12.15 1.54 -7.91
C ASN A 9 -10.95 1.69 -8.88
N ILE A 10 -9.74 1.67 -8.33
CA ILE A 10 -8.50 1.82 -9.11
C ILE A 10 -8.00 0.45 -9.57
N THR A 11 -7.66 0.32 -10.86
CA THR A 11 -6.98 -0.87 -11.40
C THR A 11 -5.60 -0.54 -11.94
N VAL A 12 -4.58 -1.21 -11.41
CA VAL A 12 -3.22 -1.26 -11.94
C VAL A 12 -3.05 -2.61 -12.65
N ASN A 13 -2.81 -2.59 -13.95
CA ASN A 13 -2.71 -3.80 -14.77
C ASN A 13 -1.52 -3.72 -15.73
N GLN A 14 -0.84 -4.85 -15.97
CA GLN A 14 0.23 -4.97 -16.97
C GLN A 14 1.36 -3.93 -16.82
N LEU A 15 1.73 -3.65 -15.58
CA LEU A 15 2.81 -2.72 -15.25
C LEU A 15 4.11 -3.48 -14.99
N THR A 16 5.22 -2.99 -15.54
CA THR A 16 6.56 -3.30 -15.03
C THR A 16 7.14 -2.08 -14.31
N CYS A 17 7.55 -2.24 -13.06
CA CYS A 17 8.06 -1.14 -12.24
C CYS A 17 9.35 -1.55 -11.52
N GLY A 18 10.37 -0.72 -11.56
CA GLY A 18 11.64 -1.02 -10.92
C GLY A 18 12.83 -0.28 -11.52
N PRO A 19 13.86 0.06 -10.71
CA PRO A 19 13.93 0.03 -9.25
C PRO A 19 13.08 1.16 -8.60
N GLY A 20 12.85 1.11 -7.29
CA GLY A 20 12.06 2.12 -6.57
C GLY A 20 11.38 1.60 -5.30
N HIS A 21 10.28 2.23 -4.87
CA HIS A 21 9.59 1.87 -3.63
C HIS A 21 8.46 0.83 -3.78
N GLY A 22 8.10 0.47 -5.02
CA GLY A 22 6.99 -0.43 -5.32
C GLY A 22 5.63 0.26 -5.43
N ILE A 23 4.59 -0.49 -5.11
CA ILE A 23 3.21 -0.01 -5.05
C ILE A 23 2.85 0.16 -3.59
N SER A 24 2.55 1.40 -3.19
CA SER A 24 2.13 1.71 -1.83
C SER A 24 0.70 2.21 -1.77
N LEU A 25 -0.04 1.71 -0.78
CA LEU A 25 -1.27 2.29 -0.30
C LEU A 25 -0.97 3.03 1.01
N GLU A 26 -1.43 4.26 1.08
CA GLU A 26 -1.39 5.04 2.31
C GLU A 26 -2.82 5.40 2.69
N VAL A 27 -3.25 4.80 3.80
CA VAL A 27 -4.40 5.28 4.54
C VAL A 27 -3.80 6.21 5.58
N SER A 28 -3.87 7.50 5.27
CA SER A 28 -3.34 8.54 6.13
C SER A 28 -4.41 8.91 7.15
N GLU A 29 -3.94 9.25 8.34
CA GLU A 29 -4.71 9.76 9.49
C GLU A 29 -4.06 11.07 10.00
N ARG A 30 -3.24 11.67 9.14
CA ARG A 30 -2.52 12.92 9.38
C ARG A 30 -3.46 14.13 9.35
N TYR A 31 -4.61 14.02 8.69
CA TYR A 31 -5.55 15.10 8.47
C TYR A 31 -6.93 14.76 9.02
N GLN A 32 -7.71 15.77 9.38
CA GLN A 32 -9.12 15.55 9.76
C GLN A 32 -9.95 15.22 8.51
N ASN A 33 -10.91 14.31 8.66
CA ASN A 33 -11.86 13.89 7.60
C ASN A 33 -11.21 13.15 6.43
N GLU A 34 -10.27 12.24 6.69
CA GLU A 34 -9.69 11.42 5.62
C GLU A 34 -10.70 10.41 5.08
N MET A 35 -10.64 10.24 3.77
CA MET A 35 -11.59 9.41 3.02
C MET A 35 -11.06 7.99 2.86
N ASP A 36 -11.97 7.03 2.94
CA ASP A 36 -11.70 5.62 2.71
C ASP A 36 -11.06 5.37 1.35
N VAL A 37 -10.28 4.28 1.28
CA VAL A 37 -9.76 3.75 0.02
C VAL A 37 -10.41 2.41 -0.23
N HIS A 38 -11.12 2.26 -1.35
CA HIS A 38 -11.76 0.99 -1.67
C HIS A 38 -11.60 0.58 -3.13
N GLY A 39 -11.62 -0.74 -3.39
CA GLY A 39 -11.64 -1.26 -4.76
C GLY A 39 -10.31 -1.15 -5.49
N LEU A 40 -9.18 -1.33 -4.80
CA LEU A 40 -7.85 -1.36 -5.44
C LEU A 40 -7.54 -2.75 -6.00
N ILE A 41 -7.39 -2.85 -7.32
CA ILE A 41 -6.97 -4.07 -8.01
C ILE A 41 -5.58 -3.85 -8.60
N VAL A 42 -4.62 -4.69 -8.22
CA VAL A 42 -3.30 -4.75 -8.85
C VAL A 42 -3.14 -6.14 -9.45
N LYS A 43 -3.01 -6.22 -10.78
CA LYS A 43 -2.91 -7.51 -11.48
C LYS A 43 -1.90 -7.54 -12.62
N ASN A 44 -1.37 -8.72 -12.92
CA ASN A 44 -0.45 -8.94 -14.06
C ASN A 44 0.75 -7.97 -14.05
N CYS A 45 1.34 -7.71 -12.88
CA CYS A 45 2.41 -6.72 -12.75
C CYS A 45 3.77 -7.40 -12.52
N THR A 46 4.86 -6.73 -12.88
CA THR A 46 6.22 -7.16 -12.57
C THR A 46 6.94 -6.06 -11.79
N LEU A 47 7.41 -6.37 -10.58
CA LEU A 47 8.17 -5.45 -9.72
C LEU A 47 9.62 -5.94 -9.66
N ILE A 48 10.57 -5.10 -10.06
CA ILE A 48 11.99 -5.47 -10.21
C ILE A 48 12.87 -4.57 -9.36
N GLY A 49 13.66 -5.14 -8.44
CA GLY A 49 14.64 -4.38 -7.66
C GLY A 49 14.03 -3.28 -6.79
N THR A 50 12.75 -3.40 -6.42
CA THR A 50 12.09 -2.43 -5.54
C THR A 50 12.34 -2.72 -4.06
N THR A 51 12.30 -1.69 -3.23
CA THR A 51 12.43 -1.87 -1.77
C THR A 51 11.21 -2.58 -1.19
N ASN A 52 10.02 -2.39 -1.76
CA ASN A 52 8.82 -3.13 -1.41
C ASN A 52 8.08 -3.58 -2.68
N GLY A 53 7.31 -4.66 -2.60
CA GLY A 53 6.41 -5.05 -3.67
C GLY A 53 5.09 -4.29 -3.51
N ILE A 54 4.25 -4.80 -2.61
CA ILE A 54 3.05 -4.13 -2.12
C ILE A 54 3.29 -3.65 -0.69
N ARG A 55 2.99 -2.38 -0.40
CA ARG A 55 3.11 -1.81 0.95
C ARG A 55 1.85 -1.06 1.36
N ILE A 56 1.15 -1.55 2.37
CA ILE A 56 0.00 -0.88 3.00
C ILE A 56 0.48 -0.24 4.30
N LYS A 57 0.22 1.05 4.46
CA LYS A 57 0.61 1.82 5.66
C LYS A 57 -0.61 2.49 6.27
N THR A 58 -0.78 2.34 7.57
CA THR A 58 -1.73 3.12 8.36
C THR A 58 -1.00 3.74 9.55
N TRP A 59 -1.42 4.94 9.94
CA TRP A 59 -0.93 5.61 11.15
C TRP A 59 -1.73 5.12 12.38
N PRO A 60 -1.10 4.99 13.56
CA PRO A 60 -1.79 4.55 14.78
C PRO A 60 -2.65 5.66 15.41
N ASN A 61 -3.58 5.29 16.28
CA ASN A 61 -4.43 6.18 17.11
C ASN A 61 -5.27 7.17 16.28
N SER A 62 -5.95 6.59 15.31
CA SER A 62 -6.54 7.22 14.16
C SER A 62 -8.06 7.39 14.26
N SER A 63 -8.62 8.37 13.53
CA SER A 63 -10.07 8.44 13.29
C SER A 63 -10.50 7.26 12.39
N PRO A 64 -11.76 6.81 12.35
CA PRO A 64 -12.11 5.64 11.57
C PRO A 64 -11.98 5.94 10.06
N SER A 65 -10.98 5.36 9.40
CA SER A 65 -10.90 5.27 7.93
C SER A 65 -10.58 3.84 7.50
N GLU A 66 -11.16 3.42 6.38
CA GLU A 66 -11.10 2.04 5.91
C GLU A 66 -10.28 1.89 4.62
N ALA A 67 -9.49 0.81 4.56
CA ALA A 67 -9.00 0.25 3.31
C ALA A 67 -9.65 -1.11 3.05
N SER A 68 -10.55 -1.17 2.06
CA SER A 68 -11.35 -2.37 1.78
C SER A 68 -11.43 -2.73 0.29
N GLY A 69 -11.83 -3.97 -0.01
CA GLY A 69 -12.01 -4.43 -1.41
C GLY A 69 -10.72 -4.44 -2.24
N MET A 70 -9.60 -4.87 -1.65
CA MET A 70 -8.30 -4.92 -2.35
C MET A 70 -8.01 -6.30 -2.95
N LEU A 71 -7.47 -6.33 -4.17
CA LEU A 71 -7.03 -7.56 -4.85
C LEU A 71 -5.63 -7.38 -5.44
N PHE A 72 -4.68 -8.22 -5.00
CA PHE A 72 -3.33 -8.31 -5.58
C PHE A 72 -3.17 -9.69 -6.21
N LYS A 73 -3.02 -9.77 -7.53
CA LYS A 73 -3.05 -11.04 -8.27
C LYS A 73 -1.99 -11.08 -9.38
N ASP A 74 -1.37 -12.22 -9.63
CA ASP A 74 -0.47 -12.41 -10.78
C ASP A 74 0.65 -11.34 -10.81
N ILE A 75 1.27 -11.08 -9.66
CA ILE A 75 2.37 -10.11 -9.50
C ILE A 75 3.69 -10.86 -9.40
N ILE A 76 4.56 -10.65 -10.37
CA ILE A 76 5.93 -11.17 -10.37
C ILE A 76 6.80 -10.19 -9.58
N MET A 77 7.54 -10.68 -8.59
CA MET A 77 8.47 -9.87 -7.79
C MET A 77 9.89 -10.42 -7.94
N GLN A 78 10.76 -9.68 -8.63
CA GLN A 78 12.15 -10.05 -8.89
C GLN A 78 13.08 -9.14 -8.10
N ASN A 79 13.92 -9.71 -7.23
CA ASN A 79 14.86 -8.94 -6.40
C ASN A 79 14.20 -7.83 -5.58
N VAL A 80 12.95 -8.04 -5.16
CA VAL A 80 12.22 -7.12 -4.30
C VAL A 80 12.61 -7.37 -2.85
N LYS A 81 13.02 -6.32 -2.12
CA LYS A 81 13.53 -6.47 -0.75
C LYS A 81 12.45 -6.91 0.24
N ASN A 82 11.29 -6.27 0.22
CA ASN A 82 10.14 -6.63 1.06
C ASN A 82 8.90 -6.89 0.17
N PRO A 83 8.61 -8.14 -0.22
CA PRO A 83 7.54 -8.43 -1.17
C PRO A 83 6.16 -7.86 -0.78
N ILE A 84 5.74 -8.07 0.46
CA ILE A 84 4.48 -7.55 0.98
C ILE A 84 4.73 -7.01 2.39
N VAL A 85 4.27 -5.79 2.65
CA VAL A 85 4.36 -5.13 3.96
C VAL A 85 3.01 -4.54 4.32
N ILE A 86 2.51 -4.84 5.51
CA ILE A 86 1.36 -4.17 6.12
C ILE A 86 1.87 -3.61 7.44
N ASP A 87 1.92 -2.28 7.53
CA ASP A 87 2.40 -1.55 8.70
C ASP A 87 1.27 -0.67 9.22
N GLN A 88 0.68 -1.09 10.34
CA GLN A 88 -0.40 -0.34 10.99
C GLN A 88 0.08 0.69 12.01
N ASN A 89 1.39 0.83 12.18
CA ASN A 89 2.00 1.72 13.16
C ASN A 89 2.96 2.70 12.48
N TYR A 90 2.65 3.07 11.23
CA TYR A 90 3.54 3.86 10.39
C TYR A 90 3.78 5.25 11.01
N GLY A 91 5.03 5.67 11.04
CA GLY A 91 5.45 6.98 11.55
C GLY A 91 5.42 7.14 13.08
N SER A 92 5.04 6.10 13.83
CA SER A 92 5.29 6.05 15.26
C SER A 92 6.78 5.83 15.55
N SER A 93 7.30 6.54 16.54
CA SER A 93 8.65 6.35 17.05
C SER A 93 8.64 5.63 18.40
N SER A 94 7.88 4.54 18.57
CA SER A 94 7.98 3.69 19.77
C SER A 94 7.37 2.30 19.60
N SER A 95 8.21 1.30 19.90
CA SER A 95 7.96 -0.07 20.37
C SER A 95 6.82 -0.86 19.74
N LYS A 96 7.16 -1.97 19.06
CA LYS A 96 6.24 -3.09 18.85
C LYS A 96 5.70 -3.53 20.23
N VAL A 97 4.47 -3.14 20.54
CA VAL A 97 3.70 -3.80 21.59
C VAL A 97 3.04 -4.99 20.90
N CYS A 98 3.45 -6.18 21.32
CA CYS A 98 2.90 -7.46 20.87
C CYS A 98 1.44 -7.59 21.31
#